data_AF-A0A559V262-F1
#
_entry.id   AF-A0A559V262-F1
#
_cell.length_a   1.000
_cell.length_b   1.000
_cell.length_c   1.000
_cell.angle_alpha   90.00
_cell.angle_beta   90.00
_cell.angle_gamma   90.00
#
_symmetry.space_group_name_H-M   'P 1'
#
loop_
_entity.id
_entity.type
_entity.pdbx_description
1 polymer ?
#
loop_
_entity_poly.entity_id
_entity_poly.type
_entity_poly.pdbx_seq_one_letter_code
_entity_poly.pdbx_strand_id
1 'polypeptide(L)' 'MPASRPTAQPAEPVAVSAVSMRDLLASCAAADAVSRPPRRPEPEKTDRDGGQGHRRAA' A
#
# COMPACT_ATOMS: atom_id res chain seq x y z
N MET A 1 -1.56 -48.82 -26.77
CA MET A 1 -2.38 -47.63 -26.46
C MET A 1 -1.55 -46.69 -25.59
N PRO A 2 -1.09 -45.51 -26.07
CA PRO A 2 -0.41 -44.56 -25.19
C PRO A 2 -1.45 -43.84 -24.32
N ALA A 3 -1.27 -43.86 -23.01
CA ALA A 3 -2.08 -43.08 -22.08
C ALA A 3 -1.72 -41.59 -22.24
N SER A 4 -2.73 -40.77 -22.54
CA SER A 4 -2.60 -39.31 -22.61
C SER A 4 -2.02 -38.79 -21.30
N ARG A 5 -0.76 -38.34 -21.30
CA ARG A 5 -0.19 -37.63 -20.16
C ARG A 5 -0.86 -36.26 -20.11
N PRO A 6 -1.41 -35.83 -18.96
CA PRO A 6 -1.85 -34.46 -18.80
C PRO A 6 -0.64 -33.57 -19.06
N THR A 7 -0.69 -32.78 -20.14
CA THR A 7 0.27 -31.71 -20.36
C THR A 7 0.11 -30.77 -19.17
N ALA A 8 1.13 -30.69 -18.31
CA ALA A 8 1.19 -29.70 -17.25
C ALA A 8 1.10 -28.33 -17.93
N GLN A 9 -0.09 -27.74 -17.92
CA GLN A 9 -0.27 -26.36 -18.34
C GLN A 9 0.61 -25.51 -17.42
N PRO A 10 1.36 -24.54 -17.96
CA PRO A 10 2.05 -23.57 -17.12
C PRO A 10 1.01 -22.99 -16.16
N ALA A 11 1.30 -23.02 -14.85
CA ALA A 11 0.45 -22.33 -13.89
C ALA A 11 0.56 -20.84 -14.23
N GLU A 12 -0.46 -20.30 -14.90
CA GLU A 12 -0.62 -18.87 -15.11
C GLU A 12 -0.48 -18.22 -13.72
N PRO A 13 0.49 -17.31 -13.52
CA PRO A 13 0.66 -16.67 -12.24
C PRO A 13 -0.67 -16.01 -11.88
N VAL A 14 -1.23 -16.42 -10.74
CA VAL A 14 -2.47 -15.84 -10.22
C VAL A 14 -2.26 -14.34 -10.19
N ALA A 15 -3.02 -13.62 -11.01
CA ALA A 15 -2.98 -12.17 -11.06
C ALA A 15 -3.42 -11.64 -9.70
N VAL A 16 -2.45 -11.48 -8.78
CA VAL A 16 -2.60 -10.62 -7.63
C VAL A 16 -2.99 -9.27 -8.21
N SER A 17 -4.24 -8.88 -7.95
CA SER A 17 -4.87 -7.66 -8.47
C SER A 17 -3.85 -6.55 -8.55
N ALA A 18 -3.69 -5.90 -9.70
CA ALA A 18 -2.69 -4.86 -9.91
C ALA A 18 -2.92 -3.72 -8.90
N VAL A 19 -2.25 -3.81 -7.75
CA VAL A 19 -2.41 -2.84 -6.67
C VAL A 19 -1.63 -1.61 -7.06
N SER A 20 -2.27 -0.45 -7.00
CA SER A 20 -1.57 0.82 -7.18
C SER A 20 -0.50 0.95 -6.09
N MET A 21 0.67 1.49 -6.43
CA MET A 21 1.71 1.81 -5.45
C MET A 21 1.16 2.67 -4.29
N ARG A 22 0.15 3.51 -4.57
CA ARG A 22 -0.55 4.30 -3.55
C ARG A 22 -1.27 3.43 -2.51
N ASP A 23 -2.00 2.41 -2.97
CA ASP A 23 -2.74 1.51 -2.08
C ASP A 23 -1.79 0.64 -1.25
N LEU A 24 -0.64 0.25 -1.82
CA LEU A 24 0.40 -0.43 -1.05
C LEU A 24 0.94 0.46 0.07
N LEU A 25 1.27 1.72 -0.23
CA LEU A 25 1.76 2.68 0.77
C LEU A 25 0.70 2.99 1.85
N ALA A 26 -0.57 3.14 1.45
CA ALA A 26 -1.68 3.32 2.38
C ALA A 26 -1.83 2.11 3.31
N SER A 27 -1.69 0.90 2.76
CA SER A 27 -1.72 -0.35 3.54
C SER A 27 -0.56 -0.42 4.53
N CYS A 28 0.65 0.00 4.14
CA CYS A 28 1.80 0.08 5.04
C CYS A 28 1.57 1.07 6.19
N ALA A 29 1.03 2.25 5.90
CA ALA A 29 0.71 3.24 6.94
C ALA A 29 -0.37 2.75 7.91
N ALA A 30 -1.38 2.05 7.39
CA ALA A 30 -2.44 1.45 8.20
C ALA A 30 -1.90 0.34 9.11
N ALA A 31 -1.06 -0.57 8.59
CA ALA A 31 -0.44 -1.63 9.37
C ALA A 31 0.39 -1.08 10.54
N ASP A 32 1.13 0.00 10.29
CA ASP A 32 1.92 0.67 11.31
C ASP A 32 1.02 1.27 12.42
N ALA A 33 -0.09 1.92 12.06
CA ALA A 33 -1.06 2.43 13.02
C ALA A 33 -1.71 1.32 13.88
N VAL A 34 -2.00 0.16 13.29
CA VAL A 34 -2.57 -1.01 14.00
C VAL A 34 -1.57 -1.61 14.98
N SER A 35 -0.29 -1.67 14.62
CA SER A 35 0.76 -2.21 15.50
C SER A 35 1.13 -1.25 16.63
N ARG A 36 0.74 0.03 16.54
CA ARG A 36 1.00 0.99 17.61
C ARG A 36 -0.06 0.85 18.69
N PRO A 37 0.32 0.64 19.96
CA PRO A 37 -0.63 0.77 21.05
C PRO A 37 -1.18 2.21 21.05
N PRO A 38 -2.45 2.41 21.43
CA PRO A 38 -3.05 3.73 21.47
C PRO A 38 -2.22 4.64 22.37
N ARG A 39 -1.68 5.73 21.81
CA ARG A 39 -1.02 6.75 22.60
C ARG A 39 -2.06 7.49 23.42
N ARG A 40 -1.71 7.87 24.66
CA ARG A 40 -2.49 8.88 25.39
C ARG A 40 -2.55 10.14 24.51
N PRO A 41 -3.71 10.82 24.42
CA PRO A 41 -3.83 12.01 23.60
C PRO A 41 -2.78 13.02 24.04
N GLU A 42 -1.86 13.34 23.11
CA GLU A 42 -0.95 14.48 23.29
C GLU A 42 -1.80 15.75 23.14
N PRO A 43 -1.58 16.79 23.96
CA PRO A 43 -2.31 18.04 23.82
C PRO A 43 -2.08 18.58 22.40
N GLU A 44 -3.17 18.89 21.70
CA GLU A 44 -3.15 19.39 20.33
C GLU A 44 -2.19 20.57 20.22
N LYS A 45 -1.01 20.34 19.65
CA LYS A 45 -0.26 21.43 19.05
C LYS A 45 -1.01 21.76 17.78
N THR A 46 -1.82 22.82 17.84
CA THR A 46 -2.36 23.50 16.67
C THR A 46 -1.17 23.88 15.77
N ASP A 47 -0.83 23.01 14.82
CA ASP A 47 0.01 23.38 13.70
C ASP A 47 -0.88 24.23 12.80
N ARG A 48 -0.89 25.54 13.11
CA ARG A 48 -1.41 26.54 12.19
C ARG A 48 -0.59 26.39 10.91
N ASP A 49 -1.26 25.93 9.86
CA ASP A 49 -1.26 26.59 8.55
C ASP A 49 -0.02 27.47 8.32
N GLY A 50 1.06 26.83 7.89
CA GLY A 50 2.38 27.42 7.77
C GLY A 50 3.00 27.15 6.39
N GLY A 51 2.28 27.47 5.32
CA GLY A 51 2.92 27.82 4.05
C GLY A 51 2.80 26.81 2.91
N GLN A 52 1.57 26.63 2.41
CA GLN A 52 1.39 26.46 0.97
C GLN A 52 1.87 27.75 0.29
N GLY A 53 3.08 27.76 -0.27
CA GLY A 53 3.68 28.96 -0.87
C GLY A 53 4.83 28.68 -1.85
N HIS A 54 4.46 28.46 -3.12
CA HIS A 54 5.19 28.86 -4.32
C HIS A 54 6.68 28.49 -4.50
N ARG A 55 6.98 27.49 -5.33
CA ARG A 55 7.63 27.74 -6.64
C ARG A 55 7.46 26.57 -7.62
N ARG A 56 6.70 26.81 -8.69
CA ARG A 56 6.78 26.12 -9.98
C ARG A 56 7.73 26.92 -10.90
N ALA A 57 8.38 26.22 -11.84
CA ALA A 57 9.23 26.70 -12.94
C ALA A 57 10.57 27.36 -12.53
N ALA A 58 11.71 27.12 -13.20
CA ALA A 58 12.00 26.65 -14.56
C ALA A 58 13.17 25.65 -14.59
#